data_AF-D0NYY1-F1
#
_entry.id   AF-D0NYY1-F1
#
_cell.length_a   1.000
_cell.length_b   1.000
_cell.length_c   1.000
_cell.angle_alpha   90.00
_cell.angle_beta   90.00
_cell.angle_gamma   90.00
#
_symmetry.space_group_name_H-M   'P 1'
#
loop_
_entity.id
_entity.type
_entity.pdbx_description
1 polymer ?
#
loop_
_entity_poly.entity_id
_entity_poly.type
_entity_poly.pdbx_seq_one_letter_code
_entity_poly.pdbx_strand_id
1 'polypeptide(L)'
;MVAKKPAACRAEIPPMLSQEQRDAVLYTPQYIEEFLTEFSWLKEKELALQCLFDGEFDVPKAVGLLHTARRESYKARRDQDKRLPFKVLKKAIATHGKKFHLVKVRAAIIRKVYIVQS
;
A
#
# COMPACT_ATOMS: atom_id res chain seq x y z
N MET A 1 26.99 63.82 -24.92
CA MET A 1 27.41 62.40 -24.87
C MET A 1 26.98 61.81 -23.53
N VAL A 2 26.01 60.89 -23.52
CA VAL A 2 25.71 60.07 -22.33
C VAL A 2 25.52 58.64 -22.82
N ALA A 3 26.55 57.81 -22.64
CA ALA A 3 26.52 56.40 -23.00
C ALA A 3 25.64 55.64 -21.99
N LYS A 4 24.50 55.09 -22.45
CA LYS A 4 23.73 54.10 -21.68
C LYS A 4 24.42 52.74 -21.82
N LYS A 5 24.86 52.17 -20.70
CA LYS A 5 25.48 50.84 -20.61
C LYS A 5 24.50 49.75 -21.05
N PRO A 6 24.92 48.72 -21.80
CA PRO A 6 24.06 47.60 -22.13
C PRO A 6 23.86 46.73 -20.87
N ALA A 7 22.60 46.52 -20.50
CA ALA A 7 22.24 45.57 -19.45
C ALA A 7 22.58 44.16 -19.94
N ALA A 8 23.76 43.68 -19.58
CA ALA A 8 24.14 42.28 -19.74
C ALA A 8 23.09 41.39 -19.06
N CYS A 9 22.67 40.34 -19.76
CA CYS A 9 21.67 39.36 -19.36
C CYS A 9 21.88 38.89 -17.91
N ARG A 10 21.21 39.52 -16.95
CA ARG A 10 21.09 39.01 -15.58
C ARG A 10 19.70 38.39 -15.49
N ALA A 11 19.64 37.06 -15.57
CA ALA A 11 18.50 36.34 -15.02
C ALA A 11 18.56 36.52 -13.50
N GLU A 12 17.53 37.11 -12.92
CA GLU A 12 17.41 37.16 -11.46
C GLU A 12 17.34 35.70 -10.96
N ILE A 13 18.31 35.32 -10.13
CA ILE A 13 18.30 34.00 -9.49
C ILE A 13 17.15 34.04 -8.48
N PRO A 14 16.12 33.18 -8.62
CA PRO A 14 15.04 33.15 -7.66
C PRO A 14 15.61 32.86 -6.26
N PRO A 15 15.08 33.52 -5.22
CA PRO A 15 15.51 33.25 -3.85
C PRO A 15 15.29 31.76 -3.53
N MET A 16 16.26 31.15 -2.87
CA MET A 16 16.15 29.77 -2.40
C MET A 16 14.94 29.68 -1.46
N LEU A 17 13.92 28.92 -1.87
CA LEU A 17 12.77 28.60 -1.00
C LEU A 17 13.28 28.03 0.33
N SER A 18 12.67 28.46 1.44
CA SER A 18 12.90 27.86 2.75
C SER A 18 12.46 26.39 2.74
N GLN A 19 12.96 25.59 3.68
CA GLN A 19 12.58 24.17 3.78
C GLN A 19 11.06 24.01 3.87
N GLU A 20 10.40 24.82 4.69
CA GLU A 20 8.93 24.85 4.84
C GLU A 20 8.20 25.23 3.55
N GLN A 21 8.78 26.12 2.73
CA GLN A 21 8.21 26.49 1.43
C GLN A 21 8.41 25.39 0.38
N ARG A 22 9.51 24.63 0.47
CA ARG A 22 9.73 23.45 -0.39
C ARG A 22 8.74 22.35 -0.02
N ASP A 23 8.55 22.12 1.26
CA ASP A 23 7.59 21.15 1.78
C ASP A 23 6.15 21.58 1.42
N ALA A 24 5.82 22.88 1.47
CA ALA A 24 4.51 23.39 1.05
C ALA A 24 4.26 23.30 -0.47
N VAL A 25 5.31 23.39 -1.31
CA VAL A 25 5.20 23.34 -2.78
C VAL A 25 5.19 21.91 -3.31
N LEU A 26 5.85 20.96 -2.65
CA LEU A 26 5.90 19.55 -3.06
C LEU A 26 4.60 18.78 -2.80
N TYR A 27 3.77 19.25 -1.86
CA TYR A 27 2.61 18.49 -1.37
C TYR A 27 1.29 19.16 -1.68
N THR A 28 1.05 19.44 -2.97
CA THR A 28 -0.30 19.77 -3.39
C THR A 28 -1.17 18.52 -3.27
N PRO A 29 -2.43 18.65 -2.79
CA PRO A 29 -3.35 17.53 -2.72
C PRO A 29 -3.56 16.87 -4.11
N GLN A 30 -3.37 17.62 -5.19
CA GLN A 30 -3.40 17.09 -6.57
C GLN A 30 -2.34 16.01 -6.81
N TYR A 31 -1.11 16.21 -6.33
CA TYR A 31 -0.03 15.23 -6.49
C TYR A 31 -0.33 13.90 -5.78
N ILE A 32 -0.91 14.00 -4.59
CA ILE A 32 -1.32 12.82 -3.81
C ILE A 32 -2.48 12.11 -4.50
N GLU A 33 -3.46 12.85 -5.03
CA GLU A 33 -4.58 12.29 -5.78
C GLU A 33 -4.13 11.59 -7.07
N GLU A 34 -3.19 12.16 -7.81
CA GLU A 34 -2.59 11.55 -9.00
C GLU A 34 -1.91 10.22 -8.64
N PHE A 35 -1.06 10.22 -7.61
CA PHE A 35 -0.39 9.00 -7.14
C PHE A 35 -1.39 7.90 -6.72
N LEU A 36 -2.41 8.26 -5.95
CA LEU A 36 -3.41 7.30 -5.48
C LEU A 36 -4.25 6.76 -6.65
N THR A 37 -4.53 7.58 -7.65
CA THR A 37 -5.31 7.16 -8.82
C THR A 37 -4.51 6.21 -9.71
N GLU A 38 -3.20 6.45 -9.86
CA GLU A 38 -2.35 5.69 -10.76
C GLU A 38 -1.83 4.37 -10.16
N PHE A 39 -1.38 4.38 -8.90
CA PHE A 39 -0.66 3.25 -8.31
C PHE A 39 -1.47 2.43 -7.29
N SER A 40 -2.50 3.04 -6.69
CA SER A 40 -3.27 2.40 -5.60
C SER A 40 -4.56 1.74 -6.09
N TRP A 41 -4.91 0.60 -5.50
CA TRP A 41 -6.27 0.06 -5.63
C TRP A 41 -7.20 0.80 -4.67
N LEU A 42 -8.50 0.84 -4.99
CA LEU A 42 -9.52 1.49 -4.14
C LEU A 42 -9.46 1.04 -2.67
N LYS A 43 -9.11 -0.24 -2.45
CA LYS A 43 -9.04 -0.90 -1.13
C LYS A 43 -7.72 -0.67 -0.40
N GLU A 44 -6.73 -0.12 -1.09
CA GLU A 44 -5.34 0.01 -0.63
C GLU A 44 -4.89 1.47 -0.54
N LYS A 45 -5.83 2.43 -0.57
CA LYS A 45 -5.51 3.87 -0.50
C LYS A 45 -4.77 4.24 0.78
N GLU A 46 -5.20 3.70 1.92
CA GLU A 46 -4.56 3.94 3.22
C GLU A 46 -3.13 3.39 3.25
N LEU A 47 -2.92 2.17 2.72
CA LEU A 47 -1.59 1.58 2.59
C LEU A 47 -0.70 2.37 1.64
N ALA A 48 -1.25 2.84 0.52
CA ALA A 48 -0.51 3.64 -0.45
C ALA A 48 -0.10 5.00 0.13
N LEU A 49 -0.96 5.65 0.92
CA LEU A 49 -0.63 6.87 1.66
C LEU A 49 0.49 6.64 2.67
N GLN A 50 0.43 5.52 3.40
CA GLN A 50 1.49 5.15 4.34
C GLN A 50 2.83 4.90 3.62
N CYS A 51 2.82 4.16 2.50
CA CYS A 51 4.02 3.97 1.69
C CYS A 51 4.56 5.28 1.07
N LEU A 52 3.69 6.22 0.74
CA LEU A 52 4.08 7.54 0.27
C LEU A 52 4.79 8.32 1.38
N PHE A 53 4.25 8.29 2.59
CA PHE A 53 4.86 8.91 3.77
C PHE A 53 6.21 8.27 4.12
N ASP A 54 6.25 6.93 4.21
CA ASP A 54 7.49 6.17 4.50
C ASP A 54 8.54 6.32 3.40
N GLY A 55 8.09 6.59 2.17
CA GLY A 55 8.91 6.90 1.01
C GLY A 55 9.42 8.34 0.98
N GLU A 56 9.20 9.15 2.03
CA GLU A 56 9.52 10.58 2.04
C GLU A 56 8.89 11.34 0.86
N PHE A 57 7.72 10.87 0.41
CA PHE A 57 6.98 11.36 -0.76
C PHE A 57 7.74 11.25 -2.09
N ASP A 58 8.79 10.43 -2.16
CA ASP A 58 9.44 10.04 -3.41
C ASP A 58 8.64 8.91 -4.09
N VAL A 59 8.04 9.19 -5.24
CA VAL A 59 7.15 8.26 -5.97
C VAL A 59 7.79 6.91 -6.26
N PRO A 60 8.96 6.80 -6.93
CA PRO A 60 9.60 5.51 -7.17
C PRO A 60 9.87 4.71 -5.88
N LYS A 61 10.28 5.38 -4.79
CA LYS A 61 10.51 4.75 -3.49
C LYS A 61 9.19 4.25 -2.87
N ALA A 62 8.15 5.08 -2.90
CA ALA A 62 6.81 4.75 -2.42
C ALA A 62 6.17 3.60 -3.21
N VAL A 63 6.31 3.58 -4.53
CA VAL A 63 5.86 2.47 -5.40
C VAL A 63 6.61 1.18 -5.05
N GLY A 64 7.93 1.26 -4.83
CA GLY A 64 8.72 0.14 -4.34
C GLY A 64 8.19 -0.44 -3.04
N LEU A 65 7.92 0.43 -2.05
CA LEU A 65 7.35 0.07 -0.75
C LEU A 65 5.95 -0.54 -0.88
N LEU A 66 5.09 0.02 -1.73
CA LEU A 66 3.75 -0.49 -2.00
C LEU A 66 3.80 -1.90 -2.60
N HIS A 67 4.71 -2.15 -3.55
CA HIS A 67 4.88 -3.50 -4.11
C HIS A 67 5.42 -4.50 -3.09
N THR A 68 6.32 -4.09 -2.19
CA THR A 68 6.78 -4.97 -1.10
C THR A 68 5.64 -5.31 -0.15
N ALA A 69 4.84 -4.32 0.27
CA ALA A 69 3.72 -4.52 1.18
C ALA A 69 2.64 -5.43 0.57
N ARG A 70 2.39 -5.32 -0.74
CA ARG A 70 1.51 -6.25 -1.48
C ARG A 70 2.04 -7.67 -1.44
N ARG A 71 3.34 -7.88 -1.71
CA ARG A 71 3.96 -9.21 -1.67
C ARG A 71 3.86 -9.83 -0.27
N GLU A 72 4.11 -9.05 0.77
CA GLU A 72 4.00 -9.49 2.15
C GLU A 72 2.57 -9.85 2.51
N SER A 73 1.59 -9.02 2.13
CA SER A 73 0.17 -9.32 2.32
C SER A 73 -0.24 -10.63 1.64
N TYR A 74 0.25 -10.90 0.43
CA TYR A 74 -0.02 -12.17 -0.24
C TYR A 74 0.66 -13.36 0.44
N LYS A 75 1.89 -13.20 0.94
CA LYS A 75 2.57 -14.24 1.73
C LYS A 75 1.80 -14.52 3.02
N ALA A 76 1.47 -13.48 3.77
CA ALA A 76 0.70 -13.59 5.00
C ALA A 76 -0.65 -14.27 4.77
N ARG A 77 -1.37 -13.94 3.69
CA ARG A 77 -2.62 -14.65 3.33
C ARG A 77 -2.38 -16.12 3.00
N ARG A 78 -1.33 -16.45 2.25
CA ARG A 78 -0.97 -17.85 1.97
C ARG A 78 -0.60 -18.62 3.24
N ASP A 79 0.06 -17.96 4.18
CA ASP A 79 0.48 -18.58 5.45
C ASP A 79 -0.69 -18.70 6.44
N GLN A 80 -1.60 -17.72 6.45
CA GLN A 80 -2.85 -17.71 7.24
C GLN A 80 -3.91 -18.67 6.69
N ASP A 81 -3.96 -18.85 5.38
CA ASP A 81 -4.58 -20.01 4.73
C ASP A 81 -3.72 -21.22 5.07
N LYS A 82 -3.71 -21.58 6.36
CA LYS A 82 -3.19 -22.82 6.91
C LYS A 82 -3.80 -23.91 6.05
N ARG A 83 -3.03 -24.38 5.07
CA ARG A 83 -3.40 -25.48 4.20
C ARG A 83 -3.92 -26.55 5.13
N LEU A 84 -5.20 -26.90 5.00
CA LEU A 84 -5.78 -27.97 5.82
C LEU A 84 -4.81 -29.15 5.71
N PRO A 85 -4.25 -29.64 6.83
CA PRO A 85 -3.29 -30.71 6.77
C PRO A 85 -3.90 -31.82 5.93
N PHE A 86 -3.18 -32.28 4.90
CA PHE A 86 -3.77 -33.14 3.87
C PHE A 86 -4.44 -34.39 4.46
N LYS A 87 -3.96 -34.86 5.62
CA LYS A 87 -4.57 -35.90 6.45
C LYS A 87 -6.00 -35.56 6.92
N VAL A 88 -6.23 -34.34 7.42
CA VAL A 88 -7.54 -33.83 7.85
C VAL A 88 -8.48 -33.70 6.65
N LEU A 89 -7.97 -33.22 5.52
CA LEU A 89 -8.75 -33.13 4.28
C LEU A 89 -9.16 -34.51 3.77
N LYS A 90 -8.24 -35.49 3.72
CA LYS A 90 -8.54 -36.88 3.33
C LYS A 90 -9.59 -37.51 4.24
N LYS A 91 -9.49 -37.32 5.56
CA LYS A 91 -10.49 -37.80 6.51
C LYS A 91 -11.86 -37.17 6.25
N ALA A 92 -11.92 -35.86 6.05
CA ALA A 92 -13.16 -35.16 5.74
C ALA A 92 -13.79 -35.60 4.42
N ILE A 93 -12.99 -35.83 3.37
CA ILE A 93 -13.46 -36.36 2.07
C ILE A 93 -13.95 -37.80 2.21
N ALA A 94 -13.28 -38.65 2.99
CA ALA A 94 -13.73 -40.01 3.25
C ALA A 94 -15.06 -40.03 4.03
N THR A 95 -15.24 -39.14 5.00
CA THR A 95 -16.46 -39.06 5.82
C THR A 95 -17.64 -38.39 5.11
N HIS A 96 -17.40 -37.39 4.26
CA HIS A 96 -18.46 -36.56 3.67
C HIS A 96 -18.55 -36.64 2.14
N GLY A 97 -17.63 -37.34 1.47
CA GLY A 97 -17.56 -37.44 0.01
C GLY A 97 -17.27 -36.08 -0.66
N LYS A 98 -17.91 -35.83 -1.81
CA LYS A 98 -17.81 -34.56 -2.57
C LYS A 98 -18.68 -33.42 -2.00
N LYS A 99 -19.25 -33.56 -0.80
CA LYS A 99 -20.12 -32.54 -0.17
C LYS A 99 -19.28 -31.49 0.58
N PHE A 100 -18.45 -30.74 -0.15
CA PHE A 100 -17.48 -29.78 0.41
C PHE A 100 -18.11 -28.62 1.21
N HIS A 101 -19.40 -28.34 1.00
CA HIS A 101 -20.15 -27.36 1.79
C HIS A 101 -20.32 -27.77 3.26
N LEU A 102 -20.36 -29.07 3.58
CA LEU A 102 -20.43 -29.56 4.97
C LEU A 102 -19.09 -29.39 5.71
N VAL A 103 -17.97 -29.36 4.98
CA VAL A 103 -16.61 -29.21 5.55
C VAL A 103 -16.34 -27.76 5.95
N LYS A 104 -16.80 -26.78 5.15
CA LYS A 104 -16.65 -25.33 5.45
C LYS A 104 -17.39 -24.92 6.73
N VAL A 105 -18.56 -25.49 6.99
CA VAL A 105 -19.42 -25.10 8.14
C VAL A 105 -18.78 -25.48 9.48
N ARG A 106 -18.15 -26.66 9.59
CA ARG A 106 -17.54 -27.08 10.86
C ARG A 106 -16.24 -26.33 11.21
N ALA A 107 -15.43 -25.96 10.22
CA ALA A 107 -14.20 -25.18 10.48
C ALA A 107 -14.49 -23.74 10.94
N ALA A 108 -15.56 -23.12 10.45
CA ALA A 108 -15.99 -21.79 10.88
C ALA A 108 -16.64 -21.78 12.27
N ILE A 109 -17.39 -22.84 12.63
CA ILE A 109 -18.03 -22.96 13.95
C ILE A 109 -16.97 -23.13 15.05
N ILE A 110 -15.91 -23.94 14.83
CA ILE A 110 -14.83 -24.12 15.81
C ILE A 110 -14.09 -22.79 16.07
N ARG A 111 -13.90 -21.93 15.05
CA ARG A 111 -13.30 -20.60 15.23
C ARG A 111 -14.17 -19.62 16.03
N LYS A 112 -15.51 -19.75 15.98
CA LYS A 112 -16.41 -18.93 16.80
C LYS A 112 -16.43 -19.36 18.27
N VAL A 113 -16.27 -20.65 18.56
CA VAL A 113 -16.30 -21.16 19.94
C VAL A 113 -15.06 -20.72 20.75
N TYR A 114 -13.89 -20.59 20.12
CA TYR A 114 -12.67 -20.16 20.82
C TYR A 114 -12.57 -18.65 21.11
N ILE A 115 -13.44 -17.81 20.53
CA ILE A 115 -13.43 -16.35 20.77
C ILE A 115 -14.34 -15.95 21.94
N VAL A 116 -15.19 -16.86 22.43
CA VAL A 116 -16.14 -16.58 23.53
C VAL A 116 -15.60 -17.07 24.90
N GLN A 117 -14.37 -17.58 24.97
CA GLN A 117 -13.76 -18.07 26.22
C GLN A 117 -12.34 -17.54 26.50
N SER A 118 -12.05 -16.29 26.15
CA SER A 118 -10.85 -15.61 26.67
C SER A 118 -11.13 -14.18 27.07
#